data_AF-A0A3R6KVG9-F1
#
_entry.id   AF-A0A3R6KVG9-F1
#
_cell.length_a   1.000
_cell.length_b   1.000
_cell.length_c   1.000
_cell.angle_alpha   90.00
_cell.angle_beta   90.00
_cell.angle_gamma   90.00
#
_symmetry.space_group_name_H-M   'P 1'
#
loop_
_entity.id
_entity.type
_entity.pdbx_description
1 polymer ?
#
loop_
_entity_poly.entity_id
_entity_poly.type
_entity_poly.pdbx_seq_one_letter_code
_entity_poly.pdbx_strand_id
1 'polypeptide(L)'
;MKCCKRCGIEVLGNREVCPLCNSVLHREEPKNGERDTEEDSFPDIAAKHRVRRQIFWIATYICVILEALFLFLNRLFSPGVRWSLITGVAAAYILSSLWQMLSRRKGHIVKIYFQAAAVFVLLAGIDYSLGFQGWSIRYGLPCVLLALAVIILVCMIVNFANWQNYLTMQIFMVLFSLGYLIYSVVGRGGNRILSWIVFGTYLTLWVMTMILGGRKAENEVRRKFHL
;
A
#
# COMPACT_ATOMS: atom_id res chain seq x y z
N MET A 1 -43.12 -5.81 2.60
CA MET A 1 -42.84 -5.79 4.06
C MET A 1 -42.86 -7.20 4.69
N LYS A 2 -42.01 -7.47 5.70
CA LYS A 2 -41.93 -8.76 6.41
C LYS A 2 -42.15 -8.56 7.92
N CYS A 3 -43.08 -9.32 8.50
CA CYS A 3 -43.48 -9.19 9.91
C CYS A 3 -43.13 -10.45 10.70
N CYS A 4 -42.67 -10.26 11.94
CA CYS A 4 -42.38 -11.36 12.86
C CYS A 4 -43.59 -11.67 13.75
N LYS A 5 -44.34 -12.74 13.50
CA LYS A 5 -45.52 -13.12 14.32
C LYS A 5 -45.20 -13.35 15.80
N ARG A 6 -43.97 -13.75 16.13
CA ARG A 6 -43.55 -14.02 17.52
C ARG A 6 -43.16 -12.78 18.32
N CYS A 7 -42.63 -11.76 17.65
CA CYS A 7 -42.13 -10.54 18.30
C CYS A 7 -43.00 -9.31 18.00
N GLY A 8 -43.93 -9.40 17.05
CA GLY A 8 -44.76 -8.28 16.60
C GLY A 8 -43.99 -7.16 15.92
N ILE A 9 -42.71 -7.35 15.60
CA ILE A 9 -41.87 -6.32 14.96
C ILE A 9 -41.88 -6.45 13.44
N GLU A 10 -41.84 -5.29 12.80
CA GLU A 10 -41.62 -5.14 11.36
C GLU A 10 -40.11 -5.11 11.09
N VAL A 11 -39.66 -5.94 10.14
CA VAL A 11 -38.24 -6.00 9.75
C VAL A 11 -38.11 -5.44 8.34
N LEU A 12 -37.41 -4.30 8.24
CA LEU A 12 -37.07 -3.67 6.97
C LEU A 12 -35.93 -4.45 6.29
N GLY A 13 -36.08 -4.74 4.99
CA GLY A 13 -35.09 -5.45 4.15
C GLY A 13 -35.40 -6.93 3.88
N ASN A 14 -34.60 -7.58 3.03
CA ASN A 14 -34.93 -8.91 2.50
C ASN A 14 -34.47 -10.07 3.41
N ARG A 15 -34.42 -9.89 4.72
CA ARG A 15 -34.04 -10.97 5.65
C ARG A 15 -35.14 -12.02 5.76
N GLU A 16 -34.78 -13.29 5.85
CA GLU A 16 -35.75 -14.40 5.99
C GLU A 16 -36.03 -14.76 7.46
N VAL A 17 -35.15 -14.33 8.37
CA VAL A 17 -35.16 -14.71 9.78
C VAL A 17 -35.13 -13.46 10.66
N CYS A 18 -35.95 -13.47 11.73
CA CYS A 18 -36.01 -12.39 12.71
C CYS A 18 -34.73 -12.37 13.58
N PRO A 19 -34.01 -11.24 13.67
CA PRO A 19 -32.75 -11.16 14.44
C PRO A 19 -32.95 -11.27 15.96
N LEU A 20 -34.17 -11.08 16.47
CA LEU A 20 -34.46 -11.11 17.90
C LEU A 20 -34.81 -12.50 18.42
N CYS A 21 -35.65 -13.23 17.68
CA CYS A 21 -36.17 -14.53 18.14
C CYS A 21 -35.87 -15.69 17.19
N ASN A 22 -35.12 -15.43 16.12
CA ASN A 22 -34.71 -16.41 15.12
C ASN A 22 -35.88 -17.14 14.41
N SER A 23 -37.11 -16.64 14.52
CA SER A 23 -38.25 -17.20 13.79
C SER A 23 -38.28 -16.72 12.35
N VAL A 24 -38.77 -17.58 11.45
CA VAL A 24 -38.98 -17.23 10.03
C VAL A 24 -39.97 -16.07 9.94
N LEU A 25 -39.62 -15.05 9.17
CA LEU A 25 -40.47 -13.89 8.93
C LEU A 25 -41.55 -14.22 7.91
N HIS A 26 -42.78 -13.80 8.18
CA HIS A 26 -43.88 -13.99 7.24
C HIS A 26 -44.02 -12.75 6.35
N ARG A 27 -44.12 -12.97 5.04
CA ARG A 27 -44.45 -11.93 4.07
C ARG A 27 -45.96 -11.73 4.10
N GLU A 28 -46.41 -10.50 4.34
CA GLU A 28 -47.79 -10.14 4.08
C GLU A 28 -47.95 -9.94 2.57
N GLU A 29 -48.99 -10.56 1.98
CA GLU A 29 -49.29 -10.39 0.56
C GLU A 29 -49.71 -8.94 0.31
N PRO A 30 -49.10 -8.24 -0.68
CA PRO A 30 -49.41 -6.85 -0.91
C PRO A 30 -50.84 -6.72 -1.45
N LYS A 31 -51.64 -5.84 -0.84
CA LYS A 31 -53.04 -5.61 -1.23
C LYS A 31 -53.23 -4.84 -2.55
N ASN A 32 -52.17 -4.42 -3.21
CA ASN A 32 -52.18 -3.90 -4.58
C ASN A 32 -50.85 -4.33 -5.22
N GLY A 33 -50.88 -4.74 -6.49
CA GLY A 33 -49.78 -5.41 -7.21
C GLY A 33 -48.50 -4.61 -7.45
N GLU A 34 -48.03 -3.84 -6.48
CA GLU A 34 -46.70 -3.22 -6.48
C GLU A 34 -45.68 -4.22 -5.90
N ARG A 35 -44.74 -4.61 -6.76
CA ARG A 35 -43.57 -5.40 -6.39
C ARG A 35 -42.61 -4.48 -5.65
N ASP A 36 -42.66 -4.50 -4.33
CA ASP A 36 -41.64 -3.90 -3.47
C ASP A 36 -40.31 -4.65 -3.66
N THR A 37 -39.53 -4.24 -4.66
CA THR A 37 -38.08 -4.46 -4.66
C THR A 37 -37.48 -3.50 -3.63
N GLU A 38 -37.70 -3.78 -2.34
CA GLU A 38 -36.97 -3.12 -1.26
C GLU A 38 -35.51 -3.58 -1.36
N GLU A 39 -34.69 -2.76 -2.01
CA GLU A 39 -33.24 -2.91 -2.05
C GLU A 39 -32.69 -3.01 -0.63
N ASP A 40 -31.83 -4.00 -0.38
CA ASP A 40 -31.12 -4.10 0.88
C ASP A 40 -30.32 -2.80 1.10
N SER A 41 -30.76 -1.99 2.07
CA SER A 41 -30.15 -0.69 2.39
C SER A 41 -28.69 -0.79 2.86
N PHE A 42 -28.21 -2.01 3.14
CA PHE A 42 -26.83 -2.28 3.51
C PHE A 42 -26.01 -2.76 2.30
N PRO A 43 -24.96 -2.05 1.89
CA PRO A 43 -24.14 -2.44 0.75
C PRO A 43 -23.45 -3.79 1.01
N ASP A 44 -23.53 -4.74 0.06
CA ASP A 44 -22.88 -6.05 0.17
C ASP A 44 -21.34 -5.91 0.09
N ILE A 45 -20.72 -5.88 1.27
CA ILE A 45 -19.27 -5.80 1.44
C ILE A 45 -18.59 -7.08 0.89
N ALA A 46 -19.27 -8.23 0.90
CA ALA A 46 -18.74 -9.51 0.42
C ALA A 46 -18.70 -9.55 -1.12
N ALA A 47 -19.75 -9.07 -1.80
CA ALA A 47 -19.73 -8.90 -3.26
C ALA A 47 -18.57 -8.02 -3.72
N LYS A 48 -18.34 -6.88 -3.05
CA LYS A 48 -17.23 -5.97 -3.39
C LYS A 48 -15.86 -6.61 -3.19
N HIS A 49 -15.69 -7.46 -2.18
CA HIS A 49 -14.43 -8.19 -1.96
C HIS A 49 -14.20 -9.27 -3.03
N ARG A 50 -15.26 -9.97 -3.47
CA ARG A 50 -15.20 -10.96 -4.55
C ARG A 50 -14.77 -10.32 -5.87
N VAL A 51 -15.37 -9.19 -6.25
CA VAL A 51 -15.02 -8.46 -7.49
C VAL A 51 -13.57 -7.98 -7.47
N ARG A 52 -13.08 -7.43 -6.36
CA ARG A 52 -11.67 -7.00 -6.23
C ARG A 52 -10.69 -8.15 -6.38
N ARG A 53 -11.02 -9.29 -5.76
CA ARG A 53 -10.21 -10.50 -5.89
C ARG A 53 -10.21 -10.97 -7.35
N GLN A 54 -11.35 -10.98 -8.04
CA GLN A 54 -11.44 -11.33 -9.46
C GLN A 54 -10.55 -10.42 -10.32
N ILE A 55 -10.62 -9.09 -10.14
CA ILE A 55 -9.77 -8.12 -10.86
C ILE A 55 -8.27 -8.44 -10.66
N PHE A 56 -7.84 -8.73 -9.43
CA PHE A 56 -6.45 -9.07 -9.15
C PHE A 56 -6.00 -10.35 -9.86
N TRP A 57 -6.82 -11.41 -9.83
CA TRP A 57 -6.48 -12.67 -10.50
C TRP A 57 -6.48 -12.53 -12.02
N ILE A 58 -7.43 -11.79 -12.61
CA ILE A 58 -7.45 -11.50 -14.04
C ILE A 58 -6.20 -10.72 -14.46
N ALA A 59 -5.86 -9.65 -13.72
CA ALA A 59 -4.65 -8.87 -13.99
C ALA A 59 -3.38 -9.73 -13.88
N THR A 60 -3.30 -10.58 -12.85
CA THR A 60 -2.18 -11.51 -12.66
C THR A 60 -2.05 -12.47 -13.84
N TYR A 61 -3.17 -13.06 -14.29
CA TYR A 61 -3.20 -13.97 -15.42
C TYR A 61 -2.70 -13.31 -16.71
N ILE A 62 -3.17 -12.08 -16.99
CA ILE A 62 -2.73 -11.29 -18.15
C ILE A 62 -1.23 -11.00 -18.06
N CYS A 63 -0.74 -10.54 -16.90
CA CYS A 63 0.69 -10.28 -16.70
C CYS A 63 1.56 -11.53 -16.90
N VAL A 64 1.10 -12.70 -16.43
CA VAL A 64 1.82 -13.97 -16.60
C VAL A 64 1.89 -14.38 -18.07
N ILE A 65 0.80 -14.25 -18.83
CA ILE A 65 0.81 -14.53 -20.27
C ILE A 65 1.75 -13.59 -21.03
N LEU A 66 1.66 -12.28 -20.74
CA LEU A 66 2.54 -11.29 -21.37
C LEU A 66 4.01 -11.56 -21.07
N GLU A 67 4.33 -11.90 -19.83
CA GLU A 67 5.70 -12.22 -19.44
C GLU A 67 6.21 -13.52 -20.09
N ALA A 68 5.37 -14.55 -20.19
CA ALA A 68 5.70 -15.77 -20.93
C ALA A 68 5.98 -15.49 -22.41
N LEU A 69 5.18 -14.60 -23.03
CA LEU A 69 5.40 -14.14 -24.38
C LEU A 69 6.71 -13.35 -24.51
N PHE A 70 7.00 -12.43 -23.59
CA PHE A 70 8.25 -11.65 -23.61
C PHE A 70 9.48 -12.53 -23.38
N LEU A 71 9.40 -13.54 -22.50
CA LEU A 71 10.47 -14.53 -22.34
C LEU A 71 10.72 -15.30 -23.63
N PHE A 72 9.66 -15.73 -24.32
CA PHE A 72 9.75 -16.43 -25.60
C PHE A 72 10.38 -15.53 -26.69
N LEU A 73 9.90 -14.29 -26.81
CA LEU A 73 10.45 -13.32 -27.77
C LEU A 73 11.92 -12.98 -27.46
N ASN A 74 12.29 -12.84 -26.18
CA ASN A 74 13.66 -12.56 -25.78
C ASN A 74 14.61 -13.71 -26.19
N ARG A 75 14.15 -14.96 -26.08
CA ARG A 75 14.91 -16.12 -26.54
C ARG A 75 15.10 -16.15 -28.06
N LEU A 76 14.10 -15.72 -28.83
CA LEU A 76 14.16 -15.73 -30.29
C LEU A 76 15.00 -14.57 -30.86
N PHE A 77 14.78 -13.35 -30.39
CA PHE A 77 15.33 -12.14 -31.01
C PHE A 77 16.63 -11.66 -30.39
N SER A 78 16.89 -11.92 -29.10
CA SER A 78 18.04 -11.33 -28.40
C SER A 78 18.50 -12.18 -27.19
N PRO A 79 19.11 -13.35 -27.42
CA PRO A 79 19.53 -14.24 -26.33
C PRO A 79 20.60 -13.63 -25.40
N GLY A 80 21.33 -12.62 -25.87
CA GLY A 80 22.40 -11.96 -25.10
C GLY A 80 21.92 -10.87 -24.12
N VAL A 81 20.74 -10.29 -24.33
CA VAL A 81 20.24 -9.18 -23.49
C VAL A 81 18.97 -9.60 -22.76
N ARG A 82 18.92 -9.35 -21.45
CA ARG A 82 17.87 -9.83 -20.54
C ARG A 82 16.70 -8.84 -20.44
N TRP A 83 16.18 -8.35 -21.57
CA TRP A 83 15.09 -7.35 -21.56
C TRP A 83 13.79 -7.91 -20.96
N SER A 84 13.54 -9.21 -21.09
CA SER A 84 12.40 -9.86 -20.43
C SER A 84 12.45 -9.73 -18.90
N LEU A 85 13.63 -9.67 -18.30
CA LEU A 85 13.73 -9.51 -16.85
C LEU A 85 13.24 -8.12 -16.39
N ILE A 86 13.43 -7.10 -17.23
CA ILE A 86 12.91 -5.76 -16.98
C ILE A 86 11.38 -5.77 -17.05
N THR A 87 10.79 -6.43 -18.05
CA THR A 87 9.32 -6.54 -18.18
C THR A 87 8.72 -7.31 -17.01
N GLY A 88 9.37 -8.38 -16.55
CA GLY A 88 8.91 -9.17 -15.41
C GLY A 88 8.93 -8.39 -14.10
N VAL A 89 10.00 -7.65 -13.84
CA VAL A 89 10.11 -6.79 -12.64
C VAL A 89 9.10 -5.64 -12.71
N ALA A 90 8.87 -5.04 -13.88
CA ALA A 90 7.84 -4.02 -14.07
C ALA A 90 6.42 -4.58 -13.85
N ALA A 91 6.13 -5.78 -14.36
CA ALA A 91 4.86 -6.47 -14.14
C ALA A 91 4.65 -6.77 -12.65
N ALA A 92 5.67 -7.25 -11.95
CA ALA A 92 5.62 -7.49 -10.51
C ALA A 92 5.32 -6.20 -9.72
N TYR A 93 5.93 -5.07 -10.10
CA TYR A 93 5.63 -3.77 -9.52
C TYR A 93 4.15 -3.37 -9.72
N ILE A 94 3.62 -3.50 -10.93
CA ILE A 94 2.22 -3.19 -11.25
C ILE A 94 1.27 -4.06 -10.40
N LEU A 95 1.52 -5.36 -10.32
CA LEU A 95 0.70 -6.28 -9.51
C LEU A 95 0.77 -5.94 -8.02
N SER A 96 1.96 -5.58 -7.51
CA SER A 96 2.14 -5.18 -6.11
C SER A 96 1.41 -3.88 -5.78
N SER A 97 1.40 -2.92 -6.71
CA SER A 97 0.66 -1.66 -6.59
C SER A 97 -0.86 -1.91 -6.61
N LEU A 98 -1.32 -2.73 -7.56
CA LEU A 98 -2.73 -3.11 -7.68
C LEU A 98 -3.22 -3.83 -6.41
N TRP A 99 -2.42 -4.76 -5.88
CA TRP A 99 -2.75 -5.45 -4.62
C TRP A 99 -2.92 -4.46 -3.46
N GLN A 100 -2.05 -3.46 -3.36
CA GLN A 100 -2.15 -2.43 -2.32
C GLN A 100 -3.36 -1.51 -2.50
N MET A 101 -3.71 -1.14 -3.73
CA MET A 101 -4.92 -0.36 -3.99
C MET A 101 -6.17 -1.13 -3.58
N LEU A 102 -6.23 -2.43 -3.87
CA LEU A 102 -7.36 -3.30 -3.55
C LEU A 102 -7.43 -3.63 -2.05
N SER A 103 -6.28 -3.72 -1.38
CA SER A 103 -6.18 -4.00 0.05
C SER A 103 -6.55 -2.77 0.88
N ARG A 104 -7.77 -2.76 1.44
CA ARG A 104 -8.25 -1.69 2.33
C ARG A 104 -7.73 -1.77 3.76
N ARG A 105 -7.06 -2.86 4.15
CA ARG A 105 -6.72 -3.14 5.56
C ARG A 105 -5.42 -2.51 6.06
N LYS A 106 -4.55 -2.02 5.18
CA LYS A 106 -3.27 -1.41 5.58
C LYS A 106 -3.39 0.11 5.63
N GLY A 107 -2.89 0.72 6.71
CA GLY A 107 -2.82 2.19 6.85
C GLY A 107 -2.04 2.82 5.69
N HIS A 108 -2.43 4.02 5.28
CA HIS A 108 -1.86 4.73 4.12
C HIS A 108 -0.33 4.87 4.21
N ILE A 109 0.20 5.01 5.42
CA ILE A 109 1.63 5.08 5.71
C ILE A 109 2.36 3.82 5.26
N VAL A 110 1.88 2.64 5.64
CA VAL A 110 2.51 1.36 5.27
C VAL A 110 2.53 1.17 3.75
N LYS A 111 1.49 1.65 3.05
CA LYS A 111 1.45 1.61 1.58
C LYS A 111 2.53 2.47 0.94
N ILE A 112 2.75 3.68 1.44
CA ILE A 112 3.79 4.59 0.93
C ILE A 112 5.18 3.95 1.07
N TYR A 113 5.51 3.39 2.25
CA TYR A 113 6.82 2.74 2.46
C TYR A 113 7.00 1.48 1.62
N PHE A 114 5.96 0.65 1.52
CA PHE A 114 6.00 -0.53 0.67
C PHE A 114 6.19 -0.13 -0.80
N GLN A 115 5.52 0.92 -1.27
CA GLN A 115 5.67 1.41 -2.64
C GLN A 115 7.08 1.93 -2.90
N ALA A 116 7.68 2.67 -1.97
CA ALA A 116 9.06 3.12 -2.09
C ALA A 116 10.05 1.93 -2.17
N ALA A 117 9.85 0.90 -1.34
CA ALA A 117 10.64 -0.33 -1.41
C ALA A 117 10.44 -1.06 -2.75
N ALA A 118 9.21 -1.14 -3.25
CA ALA A 118 8.90 -1.76 -4.54
C ALA A 118 9.55 -1.01 -5.72
N VAL A 119 9.56 0.33 -5.68
CA VAL A 119 10.27 1.16 -6.68
C VAL A 119 11.78 0.90 -6.62
N PHE A 120 12.37 0.79 -5.42
CA PHE A 120 13.79 0.48 -5.30
C PHE A 120 14.13 -0.91 -5.84
N VAL A 121 13.31 -1.93 -5.53
CA VAL A 121 13.46 -3.28 -6.09
C VAL A 121 13.36 -3.25 -7.60
N LEU A 122 12.47 -2.43 -8.16
CA LEU A 122 12.36 -2.24 -9.60
C LEU A 122 13.64 -1.65 -10.20
N LEU A 123 14.20 -0.60 -9.60
CA LEU A 123 15.47 -0.02 -10.04
C LEU A 123 16.63 -1.02 -9.95
N ALA A 124 16.70 -1.80 -8.86
CA ALA A 124 17.70 -2.83 -8.68
C ALA A 124 17.57 -3.97 -9.72
N GLY A 125 16.34 -4.36 -10.07
CA GLY A 125 16.08 -5.34 -11.12
C GLY A 125 16.51 -4.85 -12.51
N ILE A 126 16.31 -3.56 -12.81
CA ILE A 126 16.78 -2.95 -14.05
C ILE A 126 18.32 -2.93 -14.08
N ASP A 127 18.97 -2.52 -12.99
CA ASP A 127 20.44 -2.50 -12.89
C ASP A 127 21.02 -3.91 -13.06
N TYR A 128 20.40 -4.92 -12.44
CA TYR A 128 20.78 -6.31 -12.62
C TYR A 128 20.63 -6.79 -14.07
N SER A 129 19.57 -6.36 -14.76
CA SER A 129 19.34 -6.69 -16.17
C SER A 129 20.41 -6.10 -17.10
N LEU A 130 20.98 -4.96 -16.71
CA LEU A 130 22.04 -4.24 -17.43
C LEU A 130 23.47 -4.67 -17.03
N GLY A 131 23.61 -5.73 -16.22
CA GLY A 131 24.92 -6.25 -15.80
C GLY A 131 25.44 -5.69 -14.48
N PHE A 132 24.56 -5.11 -13.65
CA PHE A 132 24.82 -4.64 -12.28
C PHE A 132 26.00 -3.66 -12.17
N GLN A 133 25.84 -2.51 -12.83
CA GLN A 133 26.83 -1.42 -12.80
C GLN A 133 26.81 -0.65 -11.46
N GLY A 134 25.86 -0.97 -10.58
CA GLY A 134 25.74 -0.39 -9.23
C GLY A 134 25.12 1.01 -9.22
N TRP A 135 24.55 1.46 -10.34
CA TRP A 135 23.87 2.76 -10.44
C TRP A 135 22.64 2.81 -9.53
N SER A 136 21.91 1.69 -9.39
CA SER A 136 20.71 1.61 -8.54
C SER A 136 21.01 1.94 -7.08
N ILE A 137 22.16 1.50 -6.56
CA ILE A 137 22.57 1.75 -5.17
C ILE A 137 23.21 3.15 -5.03
N ARG A 138 23.99 3.58 -6.04
CA ARG A 138 24.69 4.87 -6.03
C ARG A 138 23.77 6.07 -6.20
N TYR A 139 22.76 5.95 -7.05
CA TYR A 139 21.89 7.06 -7.45
C TYR A 139 20.41 6.72 -7.28
N GLY A 140 20.00 5.49 -7.58
CA GLY A 140 18.60 5.08 -7.47
C GLY A 140 18.07 5.15 -6.03
N LEU A 141 18.76 4.50 -5.08
CA LEU A 141 18.40 4.46 -3.67
C LEU A 141 18.26 5.87 -3.05
N PRO A 142 19.26 6.78 -3.16
CA PRO A 142 19.12 8.11 -2.58
C PRO A 142 18.00 8.91 -3.23
N CYS A 143 17.76 8.78 -4.54
CA CYS A 143 16.62 9.43 -5.19
C CYS A 143 15.27 8.94 -4.67
N VAL A 144 15.10 7.62 -4.47
CA VAL A 144 13.87 7.04 -3.89
C VAL A 144 13.66 7.54 -2.46
N LEU A 145 14.73 7.60 -1.66
CA LEU A 145 14.69 8.10 -0.30
C LEU A 145 14.31 9.59 -0.26
N LEU A 146 14.91 10.43 -1.09
CA LEU A 146 14.55 11.85 -1.17
C LEU A 146 13.10 12.07 -1.63
N ALA A 147 12.64 11.31 -2.64
CA ALA A 147 11.25 11.36 -3.08
C ALA A 147 10.28 10.97 -1.95
N LEU A 148 10.62 9.92 -1.19
CA LEU A 148 9.85 9.49 -0.03
C LEU A 148 9.82 10.57 1.07
N ALA A 149 10.92 11.27 1.31
CA ALA A 149 10.98 12.40 2.24
C ALA A 149 10.00 13.53 1.84
N VAL A 150 9.96 13.89 0.54
CA VAL A 150 9.00 14.88 0.00
C VAL A 150 7.56 14.41 0.17
N ILE A 151 7.27 13.13 -0.16
CA ILE A 151 5.92 12.57 0.00
C ILE A 151 5.47 12.63 1.47
N ILE A 152 6.34 12.27 2.42
CA ILE A 152 6.04 12.32 3.86
C ILE A 152 5.75 13.76 4.29
N LEU A 153 6.56 14.73 3.86
CA LEU A 153 6.35 16.14 4.17
C LEU A 153 4.98 16.61 3.67
N VAL A 154 4.63 16.32 2.41
CA VAL A 154 3.32 16.67 1.84
C VAL A 154 2.19 15.98 2.62
N CYS A 155 2.33 14.69 2.94
CA CYS A 155 1.33 13.96 3.73
C CYS A 155 1.15 14.53 5.14
N MET A 156 2.22 15.03 5.78
CA MET A 156 2.16 15.69 7.08
C MET A 156 1.43 17.03 7.01
N ILE A 157 1.65 17.81 5.96
CA ILE A 157 0.97 19.09 5.74
C ILE A 157 -0.53 18.86 5.49
N VAL A 158 -0.87 17.91 4.61
CA VAL A 158 -2.27 17.62 4.26
C VAL A 158 -3.02 16.97 5.42
N ASN A 159 -2.38 16.07 6.16
CA ASN A 159 -2.98 15.35 7.29
C ASN A 159 -2.36 15.79 8.62
N PHE A 160 -2.36 17.10 8.87
CA PHE A 160 -1.80 17.69 10.08
C PHE A 160 -2.44 17.13 11.37
N ALA A 161 -3.70 16.65 11.32
CA ALA A 161 -4.36 16.07 12.48
C ALA A 161 -3.73 14.75 12.97
N ASN A 162 -3.15 13.94 12.07
CA ASN A 162 -2.63 12.62 12.40
C ASN A 162 -1.10 12.51 12.23
N TRP A 163 -0.39 13.63 12.40
CA TRP A 163 1.07 13.72 12.23
C TRP A 163 1.84 12.69 13.09
N GLN A 164 1.31 12.35 14.27
CA GLN A 164 1.90 11.39 15.23
C GLN A 164 2.18 10.01 14.61
N ASN A 165 1.33 9.54 13.69
CA ASN A 165 1.50 8.23 13.07
C ASN A 165 2.74 8.15 12.16
N TYR A 166 3.24 9.29 11.69
CA TYR A 166 4.42 9.36 10.85
C TYR A 166 5.71 9.45 11.66
N LEU A 167 5.67 9.89 12.92
CA LEU A 167 6.85 10.09 13.75
C LEU A 167 7.62 8.78 14.00
N THR A 168 6.91 7.68 14.23
CA THR A 168 7.53 6.35 14.35
C THR A 168 8.29 5.97 13.09
N MET A 169 7.70 6.21 11.93
CA MET A 169 8.35 5.88 10.66
C MET A 169 9.51 6.84 10.35
N GLN A 170 9.43 8.11 10.74
CA GLN A 170 10.56 9.04 10.63
C GLN A 170 11.78 8.56 11.42
N ILE A 171 11.60 8.04 12.64
CA ILE A 171 12.71 7.47 13.44
C ILE A 171 13.35 6.29 12.69
N PHE A 172 12.53 5.37 12.17
CA PHE A 172 13.04 4.26 11.36
C PHE A 172 13.81 4.74 10.13
N MET A 173 13.36 5.82 9.47
CA MET A 173 14.06 6.38 8.30
C MET A 173 15.34 7.12 8.65
N VAL A 174 15.44 7.77 9.82
CA VAL A 174 16.70 8.32 10.32
C VAL A 174 17.71 7.20 10.58
N LEU A 175 17.28 6.10 11.21
CA LEU A 175 18.15 4.94 11.42
C LEU A 175 18.56 4.28 10.10
N PHE A 176 17.62 4.12 9.17
CA PHE A 176 17.91 3.56 7.84
C PHE A 176 18.87 4.43 7.04
N SER A 177 18.66 5.75 7.03
CA SER A 177 19.55 6.69 6.35
C SER A 177 20.93 6.78 7.01
N LEU A 178 21.04 6.60 8.33
CA LEU A 178 22.32 6.44 9.01
C LEU A 178 23.02 5.15 8.58
N GLY A 179 22.30 4.03 8.47
CA GLY A 179 22.84 2.78 7.92
C GLY A 179 23.34 2.94 6.48
N TYR A 180 22.58 3.63 5.63
CA TYR A 180 23.01 3.97 4.27
C TYR A 180 24.26 4.87 4.25
N LEU A 181 24.34 5.85 5.15
CA LEU A 181 25.52 6.70 5.31
C LEU A 181 26.75 5.88 5.68
N ILE A 182 26.66 5.02 6.70
CA ILE A 182 27.75 4.13 7.12
C ILE A 182 28.17 3.24 5.95
N TYR A 183 27.21 2.63 5.25
CA TYR A 183 27.48 1.82 4.05
C TYR A 183 28.22 2.61 2.97
N SER A 184 27.86 3.87 2.73
CA SER A 184 28.49 4.73 1.72
C SER A 184 29.89 5.22 2.07
N VAL A 185 30.19 5.34 3.38
CA VAL A 185 31.48 5.81 3.89
C VAL A 185 32.48 4.66 4.01
N VAL A 186 32.02 3.51 4.53
CA VAL A 186 32.85 2.31 4.70
C VAL A 186 32.97 1.52 3.39
N GLY A 187 31.90 1.48 2.60
CA GLY A 187 31.86 0.77 1.33
C GLY A 187 32.37 1.61 0.16
N ARG A 188 33.09 0.98 -0.78
CA ARG A 188 33.52 1.60 -2.06
C ARG A 188 32.37 1.80 -3.07
N GLY A 189 31.16 1.39 -2.70
CA GLY A 189 30.01 1.26 -3.60
C GLY A 189 29.07 2.47 -3.62
N GLY A 190 28.95 3.25 -2.55
CA GLY A 190 27.96 4.32 -2.42
C GLY A 190 28.44 5.72 -2.83
N ASN A 191 27.51 6.60 -3.17
CA ASN A 191 27.82 8.02 -3.38
C ASN A 191 27.81 8.77 -2.05
N ARG A 192 29.00 9.18 -1.59
CA ARG A 192 29.19 9.86 -0.29
C ARG A 192 28.37 11.14 -0.17
N ILE A 193 28.30 11.96 -1.23
CA ILE A 193 27.60 13.25 -1.20
C ILE A 193 26.10 13.03 -1.02
N LEU A 194 25.51 12.15 -1.82
CA LEU A 194 24.08 11.85 -1.75
C LEU A 194 23.68 11.24 -0.41
N SER A 195 24.56 10.44 0.19
CA SER A 195 24.30 9.80 1.48
C SER A 195 24.22 10.81 2.62
N TRP A 196 25.09 11.83 2.61
CA TRP A 196 25.01 12.95 3.55
C TRP A 196 23.74 13.78 3.35
N ILE A 197 23.35 14.05 2.10
CA ILE A 197 22.12 14.81 1.79
C ILE A 197 20.88 14.06 2.30
N VAL A 198 20.81 12.75 2.05
CA VAL A 198 19.69 11.90 2.50
C VAL A 198 19.62 11.89 4.03
N PHE A 199 20.73 11.60 4.72
CA PHE A 199 20.76 11.59 6.18
C PHE A 199 20.38 12.96 6.76
N GLY A 200 20.97 14.04 6.22
CA GLY A 200 20.65 15.40 6.62
C GLY A 200 19.17 15.74 6.44
N THR A 201 18.55 15.31 5.34
CA THR A 201 17.12 15.55 5.07
C THR A 201 16.22 14.82 6.05
N TYR A 202 16.49 13.56 6.36
CA TYR A 202 15.68 12.83 7.36
C TYR A 202 15.89 13.35 8.78
N LEU A 203 17.13 13.74 9.11
CA LEU A 203 17.44 14.34 10.41
C LEU A 203 16.72 15.68 10.57
N THR A 204 16.77 16.57 9.57
CA THR A 204 16.07 17.86 9.64
C THR A 204 14.56 17.66 9.68
N LEU A 205 13.99 16.75 8.89
CA LEU A 205 12.57 16.43 8.97
C LEU A 205 12.15 15.95 10.36
N TRP A 206 12.94 15.08 10.99
CA TRP A 206 12.64 14.58 12.33
C TRP A 206 12.79 15.67 13.40
N VAL A 207 13.84 16.50 13.33
CA VAL A 207 14.02 17.63 14.25
C VAL A 207 12.87 18.63 14.10
N MET A 208 12.47 18.95 12.87
CA MET A 208 11.35 19.87 12.61
C MET A 208 10.04 19.34 13.18
N THR A 209 9.77 18.04 13.08
CA THR A 209 8.55 17.47 13.67
C THR A 209 8.59 17.43 15.19
N MET A 210 9.76 17.23 15.80
CA MET A 210 9.93 17.33 17.25
C MET A 210 9.70 18.77 17.75
N ILE A 211 10.25 19.77 17.06
CA ILE A 211 10.07 21.19 17.42
C ILE A 211 8.59 21.60 17.30
N LEU A 212 7.91 21.24 16.20
CA LEU A 212 6.51 21.57 15.99
C LEU A 212 5.56 20.78 16.91
N GLY A 213 5.91 19.54 17.25
CA GLY A 213 5.08 18.65 18.07
C GLY A 213 5.23 18.87 19.59
N GLY A 214 6.35 19.44 20.04
CA GLY A 214 6.62 19.75 21.45
C GLY A 214 6.36 18.57 22.40
N ARG A 215 5.69 18.83 23.54
CA ARG A 215 5.38 17.81 24.56
C ARG A 215 4.54 16.64 24.03
N LYS A 216 3.72 16.86 22.99
CA LYS A 216 2.93 15.78 22.38
C LYS A 216 3.81 14.80 21.60
N ALA A 217 4.87 15.28 20.94
CA ALA A 217 5.84 14.43 20.26
C ALA A 217 6.60 13.57 21.28
N GLU A 218 7.09 14.23 22.33
CA GLU A 218 7.86 13.60 23.39
C GLU A 218 7.08 12.48 24.10
N ASN A 219 5.82 12.75 24.48
CA ASN A 219 4.96 11.74 25.10
C ASN A 219 4.66 10.56 24.17
N GLU A 220 4.55 10.79 22.86
CA GLU A 220 4.29 9.73 21.88
C GLU A 220 5.52 8.85 21.67
N VAL A 221 6.71 9.44 21.60
CA VAL A 221 7.99 8.70 21.57
C VAL A 221 8.13 7.88 22.84
N ARG A 222 7.95 8.51 24.00
CA ARG A 222 8.05 7.85 25.30
C ARG A 222 7.10 6.66 25.41
N ARG A 223 5.85 6.84 24.98
CA ARG A 223 4.83 5.78 24.97
C ARG A 223 5.21 4.59 24.08
N LYS A 224 5.80 4.84 22.90
CA LYS A 224 6.11 3.76 21.93
C LYS A 224 7.43 3.05 22.21
N PHE A 225 8.41 3.76 22.77
CA PHE A 225 9.73 3.22 23.07
C PHE A 225 9.88 2.82 24.55
N HIS A 226 8.85 3.00 25.37
CA HIS A 226 8.82 2.66 26.79
C HIS A 226 9.99 3.28 27.59
N LEU A 227 10.26 4.56 27.34
CA LEU A 227 11.29 5.39 28.00
C LEU A 227 10.72 6.21 29.19
#